data_AF-A0A2E5ZIQ5-F1
#
_entry.id   AF-A0A2E5ZIQ5-F1
#
_cell.length_a   1.000
_cell.length_b   1.000
_cell.length_c   1.000
_cell.angle_alpha   90.00
_cell.angle_beta   90.00
_cell.angle_gamma   90.00
#
_symmetry.space_group_name_H-M   'P 1'
#
loop_
_entity.id
_entity.type
_entity.pdbx_description
1 polymer ?
#
loop_
_entity_poly.entity_id
_entity_poly.type
_entity_poly.pdbx_seq_one_letter_code
_entity_poly.pdbx_strand_id
1 'polypeptide(L)'
;MRSKALLPVLTVLLFAAACGSKAAFKEGVATIIHGRCVAGLEQQVDSRTLLREAGKTVGDACTCALNVVADNYSVSELTLMGDETMDVVFTNAGRTCAEQLTGD
;
A
#
# COMPACT_ATOMS: atom_id res chain seq x y z
N MET A 1 -33.55 5.12 -38.41
CA MET A 1 -33.80 5.08 -36.95
C MET A 1 -33.76 3.64 -36.47
N ARG A 2 -32.78 3.28 -35.63
CA ARG A 2 -32.92 2.44 -34.42
C ARG A 2 -31.53 2.03 -33.94
N SER A 3 -31.10 2.72 -32.90
CA SER A 3 -29.96 2.40 -32.05
C SER A 3 -30.12 1.03 -31.39
N LYS A 4 -29.02 0.29 -31.26
CA LYS A 4 -28.72 -0.71 -30.21
C LYS A 4 -27.35 -1.31 -30.54
N ALA A 5 -26.40 -1.48 -29.65
CA ALA A 5 -26.09 -0.91 -28.36
C ALA A 5 -24.58 -1.15 -28.23
N LEU A 6 -23.87 -0.15 -27.69
CA LEU A 6 -22.45 -0.23 -27.38
C LEU A 6 -22.20 -1.39 -26.41
N LEU A 7 -21.16 -2.18 -26.65
CA LEU A 7 -20.26 -2.78 -25.65
C LEU A 7 -19.28 -3.73 -26.35
N PRO A 8 -18.07 -3.29 -26.72
CA PRO A 8 -16.90 -4.15 -26.70
C PRO A 8 -16.28 -4.04 -25.30
N VAL A 9 -16.35 -5.11 -24.51
CA VAL A 9 -15.24 -6.06 -24.31
C VAL A 9 -14.08 -5.40 -23.55
N LEU A 10 -13.94 -5.85 -22.30
CA LEU A 10 -12.72 -5.96 -21.50
C LEU A 10 -11.48 -5.25 -22.06
N THR A 11 -11.12 -4.15 -21.41
CA THR A 11 -9.72 -3.73 -21.24
C THR A 11 -9.48 -3.44 -19.77
N VAL A 12 -9.46 -4.51 -18.97
CA VAL A 12 -8.66 -4.54 -17.74
C VAL A 12 -7.24 -4.72 -18.20
N LEU A 13 -6.43 -3.66 -18.22
CA LEU A 13 -4.97 -3.74 -18.33
C LEU A 13 -4.38 -2.35 -18.10
N LEU A 14 -3.82 -2.15 -16.90
CA LEU A 14 -2.55 -1.45 -16.65
C LEU A 14 -2.28 -1.45 -15.12
N PHE A 15 -2.05 -2.65 -14.57
CA PHE A 15 -1.21 -2.79 -13.36
C PHE A 15 0.24 -2.59 -13.80
N ALA A 16 0.63 -1.35 -14.04
CA ALA A 16 2.01 -0.96 -14.30
C ALA A 16 2.52 -0.07 -13.16
N ALA A 17 2.86 -0.73 -12.06
CA ALA A 17 3.89 -0.30 -11.11
C ALA A 17 4.39 -1.53 -10.34
N ALA A 18 4.83 -2.55 -11.07
CA ALA A 18 5.77 -3.51 -10.51
C ALA A 18 7.13 -2.80 -10.43
N CYS A 19 7.48 -2.28 -9.26
CA CYS A 19 8.88 -2.11 -8.89
C CYS A 19 9.02 -2.38 -7.39
N GLY A 20 9.80 -3.41 -7.07
CA GLY A 20 10.16 -3.75 -5.69
C GLY A 20 9.62 -5.09 -5.18
N SER A 21 9.53 -6.14 -6.01
CA SER A 21 9.34 -7.50 -5.50
C SER A 21 10.65 -8.08 -4.96
N LYS A 22 11.06 -7.60 -3.78
CA LYS A 22 11.73 -8.43 -2.79
C LYS A 22 10.77 -8.57 -1.62
N ALA A 23 9.82 -9.50 -1.71
CA ALA A 23 9.04 -9.83 -0.54
C ALA A 23 9.96 -10.59 0.45
N ALA A 24 10.62 -9.85 1.34
CA ALA A 24 11.36 -10.43 2.46
C ALA A 24 10.43 -11.18 3.42
N PHE A 25 9.13 -10.83 3.40
CA PHE A 25 8.08 -11.48 4.18
C PHE A 25 7.35 -12.56 3.38
N LYS A 26 6.99 -13.65 4.06
CA LYS A 26 6.02 -14.62 3.55
C LYS A 26 4.65 -13.95 3.38
N GLU A 27 3.85 -14.46 2.45
CA GLU A 27 2.53 -13.90 2.10
C GLU A 27 1.65 -13.59 3.30
N GLY A 28 1.52 -14.51 4.26
CA GLY A 28 0.71 -14.26 5.47
C GLY A 28 1.18 -13.08 6.31
N VAL A 29 2.50 -12.89 6.44
CA VAL A 29 3.09 -11.75 7.18
C VAL A 29 2.89 -10.46 6.38
N ALA A 30 3.11 -10.50 5.07
CA ALA A 30 2.88 -9.35 4.19
C ALA A 30 1.42 -8.89 4.23
N THR A 31 0.46 -9.82 4.22
CA THR A 31 -0.97 -9.51 4.34
C THR A 31 -1.32 -8.84 5.67
N ILE A 32 -0.72 -9.28 6.78
CA ILE A 32 -0.92 -8.65 8.10
C ILE A 32 -0.37 -7.23 8.09
N ILE A 33 0.87 -7.04 7.64
CA ILE A 33 1.50 -5.71 7.59
C ILE A 33 0.68 -4.77 6.70
N HIS A 34 0.29 -5.24 5.51
CA HIS A 34 -0.50 -4.45 4.56
C HIS A 34 -1.85 -4.04 5.14
N GLY A 35 -2.61 -5.00 5.69
CA GLY A 35 -3.92 -4.71 6.27
C GLY A 35 -3.87 -3.72 7.43
N ARG A 36 -2.87 -3.84 8.30
CA ARG A 36 -2.66 -2.91 9.43
C ARG A 36 -2.19 -1.54 8.95
N CYS A 37 -1.32 -1.48 7.96
CA CYS A 37 -0.93 -0.24 7.29
C CYS A 37 -2.16 0.49 6.71
N VAL A 38 -3.03 -0.23 6.00
CA VAL A 38 -4.25 0.36 5.40
C VAL A 38 -5.16 0.92 6.49
N ALA A 39 -5.42 0.15 7.55
CA ALA A 39 -6.28 0.57 8.64
C ALA A 39 -5.78 1.85 9.35
N GLY A 40 -4.47 2.00 9.49
CA GLY A 40 -3.86 3.21 10.06
C GLY A 40 -3.82 4.39 9.08
N LEU A 41 -3.41 4.16 7.82
CA LEU A 41 -3.26 5.22 6.84
C LEU A 41 -4.61 5.78 6.36
N GLU A 42 -5.68 4.97 6.39
CA GLU A 42 -7.05 5.43 6.10
C GLU A 42 -7.53 6.51 7.08
N GLN A 43 -7.00 6.52 8.31
CA GLN A 43 -7.30 7.52 9.33
C GLN A 43 -6.50 8.83 9.11
N GLN A 44 -5.49 8.83 8.25
CA GLN A 44 -4.68 10.00 7.94
C GLN A 44 -5.22 10.75 6.72
N VAL A 45 -5.96 11.83 6.97
CA VAL A 45 -6.58 12.65 5.92
C VAL A 45 -5.56 13.24 4.96
N ASP A 46 -4.41 13.69 5.47
CA ASP A 46 -3.37 14.33 4.66
C ASP A 46 -2.74 13.33 3.68
N SER A 47 -2.27 12.18 4.18
CA SER A 47 -1.70 11.10 3.38
C SER A 47 -2.68 10.62 2.30
N ARG A 48 -3.96 10.48 2.64
CA ARG A 48 -5.01 10.11 1.67
C ARG A 48 -5.24 11.17 0.60
N THR A 49 -5.24 12.45 0.99
CA THR A 49 -5.45 13.56 0.07
C THR A 49 -4.31 13.63 -0.93
N LEU A 50 -3.08 13.58 -0.43
CA LEU A 50 -1.84 13.53 -1.20
C LEU A 50 -1.85 12.39 -2.22
N LEU A 51 -2.12 11.15 -1.76
CA LEU A 51 -2.24 9.99 -2.64
C LEU A 51 -3.30 10.17 -3.73
N ARG A 52 -4.49 10.67 -3.35
CA ARG A 52 -5.59 10.87 -4.29
C ARG A 52 -5.23 11.91 -5.36
N GLU A 53 -4.57 13.00 -4.98
CA GLU A 53 -4.13 14.05 -5.91
C GLU A 53 -3.09 13.52 -6.92
N ALA A 54 -2.28 12.56 -6.51
CA ALA A 54 -1.33 11.84 -7.37
C ALA A 54 -1.95 10.65 -8.13
N GLY A 55 -3.26 10.41 -8.02
CA GLY A 55 -3.92 9.25 -8.66
C GLY A 55 -3.50 7.89 -8.08
N LYS A 56 -3.04 7.87 -6.82
CA LYS A 56 -2.64 6.69 -6.05
C LYS A 56 -3.68 6.35 -4.98
N THR A 57 -3.57 5.14 -4.45
CA THR A 57 -4.41 4.63 -3.37
C THR A 57 -3.60 4.39 -2.09
N VAL A 58 -4.29 4.29 -0.96
CA VAL A 58 -3.70 3.81 0.30
C VAL A 58 -3.10 2.41 0.12
N GLY A 59 -3.72 1.56 -0.70
CA GLY A 59 -3.21 0.23 -1.03
C GLY A 59 -1.86 0.26 -1.74
N ASP A 60 -1.62 1.24 -2.62
CA ASP A 60 -0.33 1.42 -3.31
C ASP A 60 0.76 1.80 -2.31
N ALA A 61 0.47 2.76 -1.42
CA ALA A 61 1.38 3.17 -0.36
C ALA A 61 1.71 2.00 0.59
N CYS A 62 0.72 1.21 0.99
CA CYS A 62 0.94 0.08 1.87
C CYS A 62 1.62 -1.11 1.19
N THR A 63 1.52 -1.23 -0.15
CA THR A 63 2.33 -2.18 -0.92
C THR A 63 3.80 -1.77 -0.91
N CYS A 64 4.09 -0.49 -1.12
CA CYS A 64 5.43 0.07 -0.95
C CYS A 64 5.94 -0.11 0.49
N ALA A 65 5.07 0.08 1.49
CA ALA A 65 5.43 0.00 2.90
C ALA A 65 5.99 -1.36 3.31
N LEU A 66 5.61 -2.45 2.61
CA LEU A 66 6.18 -3.78 2.83
C LEU A 66 7.70 -3.79 2.67
N ASN A 67 8.23 -3.04 1.71
CA ASN A 67 9.67 -2.94 1.48
C ASN A 67 10.33 -2.12 2.59
N VAL A 68 9.73 -0.99 2.98
CA VAL A 68 10.23 -0.17 4.09
C VAL A 68 10.29 -0.99 5.38
N VAL A 69 9.25 -1.76 5.70
CA VAL A 69 9.24 -2.62 6.89
C VAL A 69 10.27 -3.74 6.76
N ALA A 70 10.40 -4.36 5.60
CA ALA A 70 11.36 -5.44 5.34
C ALA A 70 12.83 -4.98 5.46
N ASP A 71 13.12 -3.75 5.05
CA ASP A 71 14.46 -3.17 5.10
C ASP A 71 14.89 -2.80 6.53
N ASN A 72 13.92 -2.61 7.44
CA ASN A 72 14.17 -2.14 8.80
C ASN A 72 13.91 -3.19 9.89
N TYR A 73 13.11 -4.22 9.61
CA TYR A 73 12.68 -5.18 10.61
C TYR A 73 12.65 -6.61 10.07
N SER A 74 13.13 -7.54 10.89
CA SER A 74 12.91 -8.97 10.74
C SER A 74 11.54 -9.38 11.31
N VAL A 75 11.03 -10.54 10.88
CA VAL A 75 9.78 -11.11 11.45
C VAL A 75 9.89 -11.32 12.96
N SER A 76 11.06 -11.74 13.45
CA SER A 76 11.30 -11.95 14.87
C SER A 76 11.19 -10.65 15.67
N GLU A 77 11.72 -9.54 15.16
CA GLU A 77 11.59 -8.23 15.80
C GLU A 77 10.13 -7.76 15.83
N LEU A 78 9.40 -7.92 14.72
CA LEU A 78 7.98 -7.59 14.66
C LEU A 78 7.14 -8.45 15.63
N THR A 79 7.48 -9.73 15.79
CA THR A 79 6.76 -10.63 16.71
C THR A 79 6.98 -10.25 18.18
N LEU A 80 8.14 -9.69 18.50
CA LEU A 80 8.46 -9.20 19.85
C LEU A 80 7.89 -7.79 20.11
N MET A 81 7.45 -7.10 19.05
CA MET A 81 6.84 -5.79 19.14
C MET A 81 5.39 -5.91 19.60
N GLY A 82 4.95 -5.00 20.48
CA GLY A 82 3.54 -4.92 20.86
C GLY A 82 2.66 -4.42 19.70
N ASP A 83 1.39 -4.81 19.70
CA ASP A 83 0.46 -4.48 18.62
C ASP A 83 0.38 -2.98 18.34
N GLU A 84 0.22 -2.13 19.36
CA GLU A 84 0.14 -0.69 19.17
C GLU A 84 1.40 -0.11 18.51
N THR A 85 2.58 -0.65 18.86
CA THR A 85 3.85 -0.20 18.27
C THR A 85 3.95 -0.66 16.81
N MET A 86 3.51 -1.89 16.50
CA MET A 86 3.43 -2.38 15.13
C MET A 86 2.51 -1.50 14.27
N ASP A 87 1.33 -1.10 14.78
CA ASP A 87 0.42 -0.22 14.04
C ASP A 87 1.08 1.12 13.71
N VAL A 88 1.81 1.71 14.66
CA VAL A 88 2.55 2.96 14.44
C VAL A 88 3.64 2.76 13.37
N VAL A 89 4.42 1.67 13.45
CA VAL A 89 5.46 1.35 12.47
C VAL A 89 4.87 1.20 11.07
N PHE A 90 3.82 0.40 10.92
CA PHE A 90 3.19 0.12 9.62
C PHE A 90 2.51 1.37 9.04
N THR A 91 1.86 2.17 9.88
CA THR A 91 1.26 3.44 9.45
C THR A 91 2.32 4.44 9.00
N ASN A 92 3.44 4.55 9.73
CA ASN A 92 4.53 5.44 9.35
C ASN A 92 5.23 5.00 8.06
N ALA A 93 5.44 3.69 7.87
CA ALA A 93 5.94 3.16 6.61
C ALA A 93 4.99 3.50 5.45
N GLY A 94 3.67 3.39 5.67
CA GLY A 94 2.64 3.85 4.73
C GLY A 94 2.73 5.34 4.41
N ARG A 95 2.91 6.20 5.42
CA ARG A 95 3.06 7.66 5.24
C ARG A 95 4.33 8.01 4.45
N THR A 96 5.47 7.40 4.79
CA THR A 96 6.72 7.57 4.02
C THR A 96 6.54 7.16 2.56
N CYS A 97 5.85 6.04 2.31
CA CYS A 97 5.55 5.63 0.95
C CYS A 97 4.55 6.55 0.25
N ALA A 98 3.58 7.13 0.97
CA ALA A 98 2.70 8.15 0.40
C ALA A 98 3.52 9.36 -0.09
N GLU A 99 4.40 9.90 0.76
CA GLU A 99 5.30 11.00 0.41
C GLU A 99 6.22 10.65 -0.77
N GLN A 100 6.76 9.42 -0.82
CA GLN A 100 7.63 8.97 -1.94
C GLN A 100 6.87 8.79 -3.25
N LEU A 101 5.64 8.26 -3.21
CA LEU A 101 4.84 8.01 -4.40
C LEU A 101 4.26 9.29 -5.03
N THR A 102 4.26 10.40 -4.29
CA THR A 102 3.80 11.71 -4.75
C THR A 102 4.91 12.75 -4.82
N GLY A 103 6.10 12.39 -4.36
CA GLY A 103 7.30 13.23 -4.40
C GLY A 103 8.04 13.02 -5.71
N ASP A 104 7.37 13.27 -6.83
CA ASP A 104 7.85 13.53 -8.20
C ASP A 104 6.62 13.64 -9.15
#